data_AF-J9GMY5-F1
#
_entry.id   AF-J9GMY5-F1
#
_cell.length_a   1.000
_cell.length_b   1.000
_cell.length_c   1.000
_cell.angle_alpha   90.00
_cell.angle_beta   90.00
_cell.angle_gamma   90.00
#
_symmetry.space_group_name_H-M   'P 1'
#
loop_
_entity.id
_entity.type
_entity.pdbx_description
1 polymer ?
#
loop_
_entity_poly.entity_id
_entity_poly.type
_entity_poly.pdbx_seq_one_letter_code
_entity_poly.pdbx_strand_id
1 'polypeptide(L)'
;MANEQNLCPPWKPGQSGNPKGRPKDRVPEILSRVFGKAKAKKIYGLSQAEVDKWESIVLTLTAEQLKDLVKYDNCPAYPKNLALAILTDMKNGKTTTIDKLRERQFGKAVQRVELTGKDGQDLMQKSITTTEAKELIEKLERDY
;
A
#
# COMPACT_ATOMS: atom_id res chain seq x y z
N MET A 1 23.23 -22.63 -12.02
CA MET A 1 22.06 -23.48 -11.70
C MET A 1 21.65 -23.22 -10.26
N ALA A 2 20.35 -23.28 -9.92
CA ALA A 2 19.92 -23.08 -8.53
C ALA A 2 20.46 -24.22 -7.65
N ASN A 3 20.90 -23.91 -6.42
CA ASN A 3 21.35 -24.95 -5.49
C ASN A 3 20.13 -25.74 -4.98
N GLU A 4 19.92 -26.93 -5.55
CA GLU A 4 18.77 -27.79 -5.29
C GLU A 4 18.67 -28.22 -3.81
N GLN A 5 19.79 -28.19 -3.08
CA GLN A 5 19.85 -28.54 -1.65
C GLN A 5 19.10 -27.53 -0.75
N ASN A 6 18.89 -26.31 -1.24
CA ASN A 6 18.19 -25.26 -0.49
C ASN A 6 16.69 -25.18 -0.83
N LEU A 7 16.19 -26.06 -1.69
CA LEU A 7 14.78 -26.07 -2.06
C LEU A 7 13.98 -26.88 -1.03
N CYS A 8 12.93 -26.28 -0.48
CA CYS A 8 11.94 -27.05 0.28
C CYS A 8 11.38 -28.17 -0.60
N PRO A 9 11.20 -29.38 -0.06
CA PRO A 9 10.62 -30.47 -0.82
C PRO A 9 9.23 -30.06 -1.35
N PRO A 10 8.90 -30.41 -2.60
CA PRO A 10 7.61 -30.09 -3.17
C PRO A 10 6.49 -30.73 -2.34
N TRP A 11 5.40 -30.00 -2.15
CA TRP A 11 4.22 -30.48 -1.43
C TRP A 11 3.71 -31.76 -2.10
N LYS A 12 3.43 -32.80 -1.30
CA LYS A 12 2.83 -34.04 -1.83
C LYS A 12 1.44 -33.72 -2.42
N PRO A 13 0.98 -34.41 -3.48
CA PRO A 13 -0.40 -34.28 -3.94
C PRO A 13 -1.39 -34.49 -2.78
N GLY A 14 -2.24 -33.50 -2.52
CA GLY A 14 -3.17 -33.50 -1.37
C GLY A 14 -2.63 -32.86 -0.07
N GLN A 15 -1.36 -32.44 -0.03
CA GLN A 15 -0.79 -31.70 1.08
C GLN A 15 -0.96 -30.20 0.86
N SER A 16 -1.70 -29.53 1.75
CA SER A 16 -1.74 -28.07 1.78
C SER A 16 -0.42 -27.54 2.32
N GLY A 17 0.18 -26.55 1.63
CA GLY A 17 1.31 -25.79 2.15
C GLY A 17 0.99 -24.96 3.41
N ASN A 18 -0.29 -24.86 3.75
CA ASN A 18 -0.77 -24.30 5.01
C ASN A 18 -1.79 -25.25 5.67
N PRO A 19 -1.33 -26.30 6.39
CA PRO A 19 -2.20 -27.33 6.96
C PRO A 19 -3.13 -26.82 8.06
N LYS A 20 -2.80 -25.71 8.72
CA LYS A 20 -3.63 -25.07 9.75
C LYS A 20 -4.55 -23.97 9.18
N GLY A 21 -4.47 -23.73 7.87
CA GLY A 21 -5.24 -22.69 7.19
C GLY A 21 -4.86 -21.28 7.63
N ARG A 22 -5.66 -20.30 7.19
CA ARG A 22 -5.49 -18.91 7.62
C ARG A 22 -5.75 -18.82 9.13
N PRO A 23 -4.88 -18.15 9.92
CA PRO A 23 -5.16 -17.86 11.32
C PRO A 23 -6.56 -17.25 11.50
N LYS A 24 -7.26 -17.66 12.55
CA LYS A 24 -8.63 -17.19 12.84
C LYS A 24 -8.66 -15.67 12.99
N ASP A 25 -9.65 -15.03 12.35
CA ASP A 25 -9.92 -13.61 12.58
C ASP A 25 -10.41 -13.39 14.02
N ARG A 26 -9.71 -12.54 14.76
CA ARG A 26 -9.97 -12.22 16.16
C ARG A 26 -10.97 -11.07 16.32
N VAL A 27 -11.23 -10.30 15.27
CA VAL A 27 -12.11 -9.11 15.33
C VAL A 27 -13.53 -9.47 15.79
N PRO A 28 -14.21 -10.50 15.24
CA PRO A 28 -15.57 -10.83 15.66
C PRO A 28 -15.68 -11.24 17.13
N GLU A 29 -14.64 -11.89 17.65
CA GLU A 29 -14.55 -12.33 19.05
C GLU A 29 -14.40 -11.12 19.99
N ILE A 30 -13.51 -10.19 19.64
CA ILE A 30 -13.31 -8.94 20.40
C ILE A 30 -14.58 -8.09 20.36
N LEU A 31 -15.19 -7.89 19.20
CA LEU A 31 -16.44 -7.13 19.07
C LEU A 31 -17.56 -7.75 19.90
N SER A 32 -17.67 -9.08 19.90
CA SER A 32 -18.67 -9.80 20.71
C SER A 32 -18.43 -9.61 22.21
N ARG A 33 -17.17 -9.52 22.65
CA ARG A 33 -16.79 -9.28 24.05
C ARG A 33 -17.08 -7.84 24.50
N VAL A 34 -16.84 -6.85 23.63
CA VAL A 34 -16.99 -5.43 23.96
C VAL A 34 -18.45 -4.97 23.85
N PHE A 35 -19.15 -5.35 22.78
CA PHE A 35 -20.49 -4.82 22.46
C PHE A 35 -21.62 -5.82 22.66
N GLY A 36 -21.29 -7.09 22.94
CA GLY A 36 -22.24 -8.19 22.97
C GLY A 36 -22.55 -8.75 21.58
N LYS A 37 -22.91 -10.04 21.51
CA LYS A 37 -23.11 -10.78 20.24
C LYS A 37 -24.10 -10.12 19.28
N ALA A 38 -25.22 -9.58 19.80
CA ALA A 38 -26.28 -9.00 18.97
C ALA A 38 -25.85 -7.68 18.30
N LYS A 39 -25.12 -6.81 19.02
CA LYS A 39 -24.60 -5.55 18.46
C LYS A 39 -23.40 -5.79 17.56
N ALA A 40 -22.50 -6.70 17.94
CA ALA A 40 -21.32 -7.05 17.15
C ALA A 40 -21.66 -7.50 15.73
N LYS A 41 -22.74 -8.29 15.54
CA LYS A 41 -23.20 -8.71 14.21
C LYS A 41 -23.65 -7.56 13.30
N LYS A 42 -24.05 -6.42 13.87
CA LYS A 42 -24.47 -5.23 13.14
C LYS A 42 -23.30 -4.32 12.79
N ILE A 43 -22.14 -4.53 13.41
CA ILE A 43 -20.91 -3.79 13.12
C ILE A 43 -20.23 -4.51 11.95
N TYR A 44 -20.31 -3.92 10.78
CA TYR A 44 -19.57 -4.36 9.60
C TYR A 44 -18.37 -3.46 9.36
N GLY A 45 -17.32 -4.03 8.77
CA GLY A 45 -16.17 -3.26 8.30
C GLY A 45 -16.52 -2.48 7.04
N LEU A 46 -15.87 -1.33 6.85
CA LEU A 46 -15.93 -0.59 5.59
C LEU A 46 -15.37 -1.45 4.46
N SER A 47 -16.11 -1.56 3.37
CA SER A 47 -15.60 -2.11 2.12
C SER A 47 -14.70 -1.10 1.39
N GLN A 48 -13.85 -1.58 0.49
CA GLN A 48 -13.00 -0.69 -0.31
C GLN A 48 -13.83 0.31 -1.13
N ALA A 49 -14.95 -0.14 -1.71
CA ALA A 49 -15.85 0.73 -2.46
C ALA A 49 -16.49 1.82 -1.59
N GLU A 50 -16.82 1.53 -0.32
CA GLU A 50 -17.29 2.54 0.62
C GLU A 50 -16.19 3.53 1.00
N VAL A 51 -14.96 3.03 1.21
CA VAL A 51 -13.79 3.88 1.46
C VAL A 51 -13.59 4.87 0.32
N ASP A 52 -13.54 4.38 -0.92
CA ASP A 52 -13.32 5.22 -2.10
C ASP A 52 -14.43 6.26 -2.29
N LYS A 53 -15.68 5.84 -2.02
CA LYS A 53 -16.83 6.75 -2.09
C LYS A 53 -16.78 7.84 -1.01
N TRP A 54 -16.40 7.49 0.22
CA TRP A 54 -16.25 8.48 1.29
C TRP A 54 -15.15 9.49 0.96
N GLU A 55 -13.99 9.02 0.52
CA GLU A 55 -12.86 9.90 0.21
C GLU A 55 -13.15 10.82 -0.97
N SER A 56 -13.75 10.30 -2.04
CA SER A 56 -14.14 11.11 -3.21
C SER A 56 -15.17 12.18 -2.85
N ILE A 57 -16.20 11.86 -2.05
CA ILE A 57 -17.21 12.83 -1.63
C ILE A 57 -16.59 13.92 -0.76
N VAL A 58 -15.79 13.54 0.24
CA VAL A 58 -15.20 14.48 1.21
C VAL A 58 -14.31 15.53 0.54
N LEU A 59 -13.68 15.22 -0.60
CA LEU A 59 -12.90 16.18 -1.40
C LEU A 59 -13.76 17.28 -2.06
N THR A 60 -15.07 17.11 -2.17
CA THR A 60 -15.99 18.06 -2.81
C THR A 60 -16.83 18.88 -1.84
N LEU A 61 -16.87 18.49 -0.55
CA LEU A 61 -17.70 19.13 0.46
C LEU A 61 -17.19 20.53 0.82
N THR A 62 -18.12 21.44 1.11
CA THR A 62 -17.80 22.77 1.65
C THR A 62 -17.39 22.69 3.13
N ALA A 63 -16.74 23.75 3.64
CA ALA A 63 -16.38 23.83 5.05
C ALA A 63 -17.58 23.71 6.02
N GLU A 64 -18.76 24.17 5.61
CA GLU A 64 -19.99 24.04 6.41
C GLU A 64 -20.49 22.61 6.42
N GLN A 65 -20.57 21.98 5.25
CA GLN A 65 -20.97 20.57 5.12
C GLN A 65 -20.02 19.63 5.88
N LEU A 66 -18.72 19.90 5.87
CA LEU A 66 -17.75 19.16 6.67
C LEU A 66 -18.02 19.32 8.18
N LYS A 67 -18.39 20.52 8.65
CA LYS A 67 -18.75 20.73 10.06
C LYS A 67 -20.02 19.97 10.42
N ASP A 68 -21.01 19.95 9.54
CA ASP A 68 -22.25 19.21 9.76
C ASP A 68 -21.99 17.70 9.83
N LEU A 69 -21.13 17.18 8.95
CA LEU A 69 -20.70 15.78 8.99
C LEU A 69 -19.97 15.42 10.30
N VAL A 70 -19.16 16.35 10.83
CA VAL A 70 -18.48 16.17 12.13
C VAL A 70 -19.46 16.22 13.30
N LYS A 71 -20.47 17.09 13.24
CA LYS A 71 -21.48 17.22 14.31
C LYS A 71 -22.48 16.06 14.34
N TYR A 72 -22.62 15.33 13.24
CA TYR A 72 -23.54 14.20 13.20
C TYR A 72 -23.11 13.09 14.18
N ASP A 73 -23.99 12.76 15.13
CA ASP A 73 -23.71 11.83 16.23
C ASP A 73 -23.52 10.39 15.74
N ASN A 74 -24.33 9.96 14.78
CA ASN A 74 -24.28 8.62 14.20
C ASN A 74 -23.33 8.51 12.99
N CYS A 75 -22.43 9.48 12.80
CA CYS A 75 -21.43 9.43 11.74
C CYS A 75 -20.37 8.36 12.06
N PRO A 76 -20.07 7.43 11.12
CA PRO A 76 -18.96 6.50 11.32
C PRO A 76 -17.65 7.26 11.57
N ALA A 77 -16.77 6.69 12.41
CA ALA A 77 -15.53 7.34 12.81
C ALA A 77 -14.62 7.73 11.63
N TYR A 78 -14.65 6.92 10.56
CA TYR A 78 -13.82 7.13 9.38
C TYR A 78 -14.11 8.47 8.65
N PRO A 79 -15.32 8.70 8.08
CA PRO A 79 -15.63 9.99 7.44
C PRO A 79 -15.62 11.17 8.41
N LYS A 80 -16.01 10.96 9.69
CA LYS A 80 -15.94 11.99 10.74
C LYS A 80 -14.52 12.50 10.95
N ASN A 81 -13.54 11.59 11.00
CA ASN A 81 -12.13 11.94 11.17
C ASN A 81 -11.54 12.60 9.93
N LEU A 82 -11.90 12.15 8.72
CA LEU A 82 -11.46 12.80 7.48
C LEU A 82 -11.93 14.25 7.42
N ALA A 83 -13.21 14.49 7.73
CA ALA A 83 -13.75 15.84 7.75
C ALA A 83 -13.10 16.73 8.79
N LEU A 84 -12.87 16.21 10.00
CA LEU A 84 -12.18 16.95 11.06
C LEU A 84 -10.73 17.30 10.67
N ALA A 85 -10.01 16.36 10.06
CA ALA A 85 -8.64 16.57 9.58
C ALA A 85 -8.59 17.67 8.50
N ILE A 86 -9.47 17.62 7.51
CA ILE A 86 -9.56 18.65 6.46
C ILE A 86 -9.89 20.01 7.08
N LEU A 87 -10.88 20.09 7.97
CA LEU A 87 -11.22 21.35 8.65
C LEU A 87 -10.04 21.92 9.46
N THR A 88 -9.21 21.04 10.03
CA THR A 88 -8.03 21.45 10.81
C THR A 88 -6.92 21.95 9.89
N ASP A 89 -6.68 21.24 8.79
CA ASP A 89 -5.74 21.65 7.74
C ASP A 89 -6.16 22.99 7.11
N MET A 90 -7.44 23.17 6.80
CA MET A 90 -7.99 24.44 6.31
C MET A 90 -7.75 25.60 7.28
N LYS A 91 -7.98 25.40 8.58
CA LYS A 91 -7.71 26.43 9.61
C LYS A 91 -6.24 26.81 9.70
N ASN A 92 -5.35 25.84 9.46
CA ASN A 92 -3.91 26.01 9.55
C ASN A 92 -3.25 26.38 8.20
N GLY A 93 -4.03 26.55 7.13
CA GLY A 93 -3.51 26.79 5.77
C GLY A 93 -2.68 25.64 5.20
N LYS A 94 -2.91 24.40 5.67
CA LYS A 94 -2.21 23.18 5.21
C LYS A 94 -3.09 22.41 4.24
N THR A 95 -2.47 21.65 3.32
CA THR A 95 -3.15 20.79 2.34
C THR A 95 -2.90 19.30 2.53
N THR A 96 -2.15 18.92 3.56
CA THR A 96 -1.56 17.57 3.70
C THR A 96 -2.58 16.44 3.66
N THR A 97 -3.77 16.64 4.23
CA THR A 97 -4.84 15.65 4.22
C THR A 97 -5.44 15.50 2.82
N ILE A 98 -5.69 16.62 2.13
CA ILE A 98 -6.21 16.62 0.77
C ILE A 98 -5.21 15.98 -0.19
N ASP A 99 -3.93 16.29 -0.07
CA ASP A 99 -2.88 15.72 -0.93
C ASP A 99 -2.84 14.20 -0.82
N LYS A 100 -2.87 13.66 0.40
CA LYS A 100 -2.91 12.21 0.64
C LYS A 100 -4.17 11.54 0.08
N LEU A 101 -5.33 12.17 0.23
CA LEU A 101 -6.59 11.65 -0.31
C LEU A 101 -6.58 11.67 -1.84
N ARG A 102 -6.05 12.74 -2.45
CA ARG A 102 -5.90 12.84 -3.91
C ARG A 102 -4.95 11.79 -4.45
N GLU A 103 -3.81 11.55 -3.80
CA GLU A 103 -2.87 10.50 -4.20
C GLU A 103 -3.52 9.10 -4.12
N ARG A 104 -4.39 8.86 -3.14
CA ARG A 104 -5.09 7.57 -3.01
C ARG A 104 -6.16 7.39 -4.08
N GLN A 105 -6.92 8.44 -4.39
CA GLN A 105 -8.03 8.36 -5.35
C GLN A 105 -7.56 8.44 -6.82
N PHE A 106 -6.57 9.25 -7.12
CA PHE A 106 -6.16 9.56 -8.50
C PHE A 106 -4.73 9.12 -8.82
N GLY A 107 -4.03 8.54 -7.85
CA GLY A 107 -2.62 8.19 -7.99
C GLY A 107 -1.70 9.39 -7.75
N LYS A 108 -0.40 9.08 -7.62
CA LYS A 108 0.64 10.12 -7.57
C LYS A 108 0.95 10.62 -8.97
N ALA A 109 1.37 11.89 -9.06
CA ALA A 109 1.98 12.39 -10.28
C ALA A 109 3.17 11.49 -10.67
N VAL A 110 3.22 11.08 -11.94
CA VAL A 110 4.29 10.22 -12.44
C VAL A 110 5.61 10.98 -12.34
N GLN A 111 6.47 10.56 -11.42
CA GLN A 111 7.82 11.08 -11.30
C GLN A 111 8.71 10.33 -12.28
N ARG A 112 9.13 10.99 -13.37
CA ARG A 112 10.14 10.44 -14.28
C ARG A 112 11.49 10.49 -13.59
N VAL A 113 12.00 9.34 -13.19
CA VAL A 113 13.38 9.21 -12.72
C VAL A 113 14.22 8.92 -13.96
N GLU A 114 14.99 9.92 -14.41
CA GLU A 114 16.02 9.70 -15.41
C GLU A 114 17.20 9.00 -14.75
N LEU A 115 17.19 7.68 -14.86
CA LEU A 115 18.33 6.84 -14.55
C LEU A 115 19.38 7.11 -15.65
N THR A 116 20.27 8.07 -15.39
CA THR A 116 21.45 8.36 -16.20
C THR A 116 22.68 7.64 -15.62
N GLY A 117 23.55 7.16 -16.49
CA GLY A 117 24.87 6.67 -16.14
C GLY A 117 25.78 7.82 -15.68
N LYS A 118 27.05 7.50 -15.36
CA LYS A 118 28.05 8.52 -15.02
C LYS A 118 28.08 9.60 -16.11
N ASP A 119 27.99 10.87 -15.71
CA ASP A 119 28.01 12.05 -16.59
C ASP A 119 26.80 12.20 -17.54
N GLY A 120 25.61 11.69 -17.18
CA GLY A 120 24.38 11.96 -17.93
C GLY A 120 24.20 11.09 -19.18
N GLN A 121 25.04 10.07 -19.37
CA GLN A 121 24.93 9.16 -20.50
C GLN A 121 23.77 8.16 -20.30
N ASP A 122 23.24 7.62 -21.39
CA ASP A 122 22.23 6.56 -21.32
C ASP A 122 22.74 5.39 -20.47
N LEU A 123 21.86 4.84 -19.64
CA LEU A 123 22.10 3.63 -18.86
C LEU A 123 22.04 2.40 -19.78
N MET A 124 22.88 2.41 -20.81
CA MET A 124 23.09 1.29 -21.71
C MET A 124 23.94 0.28 -20.95
N GLN A 125 23.45 -0.96 -20.82
CA GLN A 125 24.30 -2.09 -20.48
C GLN A 125 25.37 -2.17 -21.57
N LYS A 126 26.62 -1.75 -21.27
CA LYS A 126 27.72 -1.87 -22.24
C LYS A 126 27.79 -3.33 -22.65
N SER A 127 27.42 -3.62 -23.90
CA SER A 127 27.70 -4.91 -24.52
C SER A 127 29.23 -5.00 -24.60
N ILE A 128 29.83 -5.77 -23.70
CA ILE A 128 31.27 -6.01 -23.71
C ILE A 128 31.58 -6.60 -25.09
N THR A 129 32.52 -5.98 -25.79
CA THR A 129 32.96 -6.53 -27.08
C THR A 129 33.68 -7.85 -26.85
N THR A 130 33.65 -8.76 -27.83
CA THR A 130 34.24 -10.11 -27.70
C THR A 130 35.73 -10.07 -27.32
N THR A 131 36.43 -8.99 -27.65
CA THR A 131 37.82 -8.72 -27.29
C THR A 131 37.98 -8.34 -25.82
N GLU A 132 37.17 -7.41 -25.31
CA GLU A 132 37.19 -7.01 -23.89
C GLU A 132 36.75 -8.15 -22.97
N ALA A 133 35.85 -9.02 -23.43
CA ALA A 133 35.44 -10.21 -22.70
C ALA A 133 36.60 -11.22 -22.55
N LYS A 134 37.40 -11.40 -23.60
CA LYS A 134 38.60 -12.25 -23.56
C LYS A 134 39.66 -11.70 -22.61
N GLU A 135 39.94 -10.41 -22.67
CA GLU A 135 40.92 -9.77 -21.77
C GLU A 135 40.48 -9.86 -20.29
N LEU A 136 39.18 -9.76 -20.02
CA LEU A 136 38.64 -9.90 -18.67
C LEU A 136 38.77 -11.34 -18.15
N ILE A 137 38.50 -12.33 -19.01
CA ILE A 137 38.68 -13.75 -18.69
C ILE A 137 40.16 -14.04 -18.42
N GLU A 138 41.07 -13.53 -19.25
CA GLU A 138 42.52 -13.74 -19.10
C GLU A 138 43.07 -13.11 -17.80
N LYS A 139 42.50 -11.97 -17.37
CA LYS A 139 42.80 -11.37 -16.07
C LYS A 139 42.32 -12.22 -14.90
N LEU A 140 41.07 -12.70 -14.98
CA LEU A 140 40.48 -13.55 -13.94
C LEU A 140 41.20 -14.89 -13.80
N GLU A 141 41.73 -15.44 -14.90
CA GLU A 141 42.55 -16.66 -14.91
C GLU A 141 43.98 -16.46 -14.36
N ARG A 142 44.49 -15.22 -14.30
CA ARG A 142 45.78 -14.92 -13.64
C ARG A 142 45.65 -14.65 -12.15
N ASP A 143 44.49 -14.15 -11.72
CA ASP A 143 44.22 -13.76 -10.34
C ASP A 143 43.66 -14.93 -9.48
N TYR A 144 43.39 -16.10 -10.09
CA TYR A 144 43.01 -17.36 -9.43
C TYR A 144 44.06 -18.46 -9.68
#